data_AF-A0A9P7GJP6-F1
#
_entry.id   AF-A0A9P7GJP6-F1
#
_cell.length_a   1.000
_cell.length_b   1.000
_cell.length_c   1.000
_cell.angle_alpha   90.00
_cell.angle_beta   90.00
_cell.angle_gamma   90.00
#
_symmetry.space_group_name_H-M   'P 1'
#
loop_
_entity.id
_entity.type
_entity.pdbx_description
1 polymer ?
#
loop_
_entity_poly.entity_id
_entity_poly.type
_entity_poly.pdbx_seq_one_letter_code
_entity_poly.pdbx_strand_id
1 'polypeptide(L)'
;MQSTPNDVKKVMWSNIIYYSLLLDPSEVEKLESRYNKDLNDASKIGPDYYNKHWRGGFLHVSKMFRTLAFKHFYRYSLICERSISRLCSHILEEPLVATYMRSIFVYPLIRVNHHMVFNEIIPRRTCLVRLSAPADTAFHPETNKSFLRSPIHCAPLDFSTLEAIAATAGPTLEVLSGFSFIRSPSPRPAAPLLVFTTIRHLAWETATRLRFKPKNIPRDALRTLESLTYASSNDTFLTLLECMDLPALHTIVIPKSQKKEGVHSFLQKHGHKITTLKVEATSKFLALCPSLSILYISGPPTFQEPHKGLPKIILSYQESRIKQKFEPLGTADVGALYPALREIQIYAIQWPTNE
;
A
#
# COMPACT_ATOMS: atom_id res chain seq x y z
N MET A 1 38.59 5.20 29.49
CA MET A 1 39.08 4.57 28.25
C MET A 1 38.73 5.49 27.10
N GLN A 2 39.72 6.12 26.45
CA GLN A 2 39.50 6.97 25.28
C GLN A 2 39.46 6.07 24.04
N SER A 3 38.33 6.07 23.32
CA SER A 3 38.20 5.36 22.04
C SER A 3 39.11 6.03 20.99
N THR A 4 39.81 5.23 20.20
CA THR A 4 40.68 5.78 19.17
C THR A 4 39.84 6.34 18.00
N PRO A 5 40.34 7.31 17.22
CA PRO A 5 39.63 7.83 16.04
C PRO A 5 39.21 6.75 15.02
N ASN A 6 39.93 5.62 14.99
CA ASN A 6 39.60 4.47 14.16
C ASN A 6 38.42 3.66 14.71
N ASP A 7 38.27 3.55 16.03
CA ASP A 7 37.12 2.88 16.66
C ASP A 7 35.83 3.69 16.43
N VAL A 8 35.92 5.02 16.49
CA VAL A 8 34.79 5.92 16.19
C VAL A 8 34.39 5.82 14.71
N LYS A 9 35.35 5.80 13.78
CA LYS A 9 35.07 5.56 12.35
C LYS A 9 34.43 4.20 12.12
N LYS A 10 34.91 3.15 12.80
CA LYS A 10 34.38 1.78 12.64
C LYS A 10 32.96 1.68 13.18
N VAL A 11 32.66 2.26 14.34
CA VAL A 11 31.30 2.34 14.91
C VAL A 11 30.37 3.19 14.03
N MET A 12 30.85 4.31 13.48
CA MET A 12 30.11 5.09 12.49
C MET A 12 29.76 4.25 11.26
N TRP A 13 30.74 3.59 10.64
CA TRP A 13 30.51 2.78 9.44
C TRP A 13 29.62 1.57 9.72
N SER A 14 29.76 0.92 10.86
CA SER A 14 28.85 -0.15 11.29
C SER A 14 27.42 0.35 11.47
N ASN A 15 27.23 1.54 12.04
CA ASN A 15 25.90 2.15 12.14
C ASN A 15 25.38 2.59 10.78
N ILE A 16 26.21 3.16 9.91
CA ILE A 16 25.84 3.51 8.53
C ILE A 16 25.41 2.27 7.76
N ILE A 17 26.17 1.18 7.83
CA ILE A 17 25.87 -0.09 7.19
C ILE A 17 24.60 -0.69 7.81
N TYR A 18 24.48 -0.72 9.14
CA TYR A 18 23.28 -1.17 9.84
C TYR A 18 22.03 -0.38 9.41
N TYR A 19 22.09 0.95 9.31
CA TYR A 19 20.95 1.77 8.87
C TYR A 19 20.74 1.72 7.36
N SER A 20 21.78 1.53 6.55
CA SER A 20 21.65 1.30 5.11
C SER A 20 21.02 -0.06 4.82
N LEU A 21 21.26 -1.05 5.70
CA LEU A 21 20.59 -2.35 5.72
C LEU A 21 19.15 -2.22 6.23
N LEU A 22 18.87 -1.33 7.20
CA LEU A 22 17.51 -0.95 7.60
C LEU A 22 16.75 -0.13 6.53
N LEU A 23 17.41 0.27 5.43
CA LEU A 23 16.77 0.88 4.25
C LEU A 23 16.48 -0.16 3.15
N ASP A 24 16.81 -1.43 3.36
CA ASP A 24 16.19 -2.53 2.61
C ASP A 24 14.69 -2.50 2.93
N PRO A 25 13.79 -2.37 1.93
CA PRO A 25 12.36 -2.39 2.16
C PRO A 25 11.90 -3.56 3.04
N SER A 26 12.56 -4.72 2.93
CA SER A 26 12.26 -5.91 3.73
C SER A 26 12.70 -5.78 5.21
N GLU A 27 13.70 -4.96 5.52
CA GLU A 27 14.14 -4.67 6.90
C GLU A 27 13.38 -3.47 7.52
N VAL A 28 12.95 -2.49 6.71
CA VAL A 28 11.99 -1.45 7.14
C VAL A 28 10.69 -2.10 7.61
N GLU A 29 10.20 -3.11 6.88
CA GLU A 29 8.98 -3.87 7.23
C GLU A 29 9.16 -4.73 8.50
N LYS A 30 10.35 -5.32 8.72
CA LYS A 30 10.69 -5.99 9.99
C LYS A 30 10.80 -5.02 11.16
N LEU A 31 11.29 -3.81 10.93
CA LEU A 31 11.27 -2.72 11.91
C LEU A 31 9.86 -2.23 12.21
N GLU A 32 8.96 -2.13 11.23
CA GLU A 32 7.54 -1.82 11.49
C GLU A 32 6.91 -2.90 12.38
N SER A 33 7.21 -4.17 12.13
CA SER A 33 6.76 -5.29 12.97
C SER A 33 7.32 -5.22 14.40
N ARG A 34 8.63 -4.92 14.57
CA ARG A 34 9.25 -4.70 15.89
C ARG A 34 8.74 -3.43 16.58
N TYR A 35 8.57 -2.33 15.85
CA TYR A 35 8.04 -1.07 16.34
C TYR A 35 6.60 -1.24 16.84
N ASN A 36 5.76 -1.99 16.11
CA ASN A 36 4.41 -2.35 16.56
C ASN A 36 4.41 -3.28 17.78
N LYS A 37 5.41 -4.16 17.91
CA LYS A 37 5.61 -5.01 19.09
C LYS A 37 6.03 -4.19 20.30
N ASP A 38 6.97 -3.27 20.13
CA ASP A 38 7.46 -2.36 21.16
C ASP A 38 6.43 -1.30 21.53
N LEU A 39 5.54 -0.88 20.61
CA LEU A 39 4.45 0.07 20.89
C LEU A 39 3.40 -0.48 21.85
N ASN A 40 3.19 -1.79 21.84
CA ASN A 40 2.30 -2.46 22.80
C ASN A 40 2.90 -2.45 24.22
N ASP A 41 4.22 -2.32 24.35
CA ASP A 41 4.91 -2.05 25.63
C ASP A 41 5.10 -0.53 25.89
N ALA A 42 5.04 0.31 24.86
CA ALA A 42 5.44 1.72 24.89
C ALA A 42 4.32 2.71 25.27
N SER A 43 3.75 2.55 26.46
CA SER A 43 3.24 3.73 27.19
C SER A 43 4.37 4.70 27.62
N LYS A 44 5.65 4.37 27.37
CA LYS A 44 6.82 5.09 27.89
C LYS A 44 7.81 5.65 26.85
N ILE A 45 7.79 5.23 25.58
CA ILE A 45 8.77 5.71 24.57
C ILE A 45 8.02 6.22 23.34
N GLY A 46 7.73 7.52 23.35
CA GLY A 46 7.02 8.18 22.25
C GLY A 46 7.89 8.37 20.99
N PRO A 47 7.27 8.59 19.81
CA PRO A 47 7.96 8.86 18.54
C PRO A 47 8.87 10.10 18.54
N ASP A 48 8.73 10.98 19.54
CA ASP A 48 9.66 12.09 19.78
C ASP A 48 11.07 11.62 20.19
N TYR A 49 11.22 10.44 20.78
CA TYR A 49 12.52 9.88 21.19
C TYR A 49 13.41 9.59 19.98
N TYR A 50 12.84 9.03 18.91
CA TYR A 50 13.57 8.67 17.69
C TYR A 50 13.93 9.89 16.84
N ASN A 51 13.04 10.87 16.69
CA ASN A 51 13.34 12.05 15.86
C ASN A 51 14.29 13.04 16.55
N LYS A 52 14.20 13.21 17.88
CA LYS A 52 14.94 14.27 18.59
C LYS A 52 16.37 13.86 18.99
N HIS A 53 16.62 12.57 19.29
CA HIS A 53 17.95 12.12 19.71
C HIS A 53 18.80 11.53 18.58
N TRP A 54 18.20 11.01 17.51
CA TRP A 54 18.93 10.20 16.52
C TRP A 54 19.37 11.05 15.32
N ARG A 55 18.47 11.85 14.71
CA ARG A 55 18.84 12.71 13.57
C ARG A 55 19.79 13.85 13.95
N GLY A 56 19.61 14.43 15.14
CA GLY A 56 20.50 15.46 15.65
C GLY A 56 21.94 14.95 15.82
N GLY A 57 22.13 13.85 16.55
CA GLY A 57 23.47 13.33 16.87
C GLY A 57 24.31 12.93 15.65
N PHE A 58 23.70 12.31 14.64
CA PHE A 58 24.44 11.86 13.44
C PHE A 58 24.87 13.00 12.51
N LEU A 59 24.10 14.10 12.43
CA LEU A 59 24.46 15.24 11.58
C LEU A 59 25.58 16.12 12.17
N HIS A 60 25.94 15.91 13.43
CA HIS A 60 27.01 16.64 14.12
C HIS A 60 28.38 15.95 14.08
N VAL A 61 28.51 14.76 13.46
CA VAL A 61 29.76 13.98 13.51
C VAL A 61 30.88 14.57 12.64
N SER A 62 30.57 15.03 11.43
CA SER A 62 31.46 15.86 10.61
C SER A 62 30.68 16.52 9.46
N LYS A 63 31.20 17.64 8.93
CA LYS A 63 30.59 18.33 7.77
C LYS A 63 30.47 17.40 6.55
N MET A 64 31.51 16.61 6.27
CA MET A 64 31.52 15.66 5.14
C MET A 64 30.50 14.54 5.31
N PHE A 65 30.37 14.01 6.53
CA PHE A 65 29.35 13.00 6.83
C PHE A 65 27.94 13.58 6.68
N ARG A 66 27.70 14.78 7.21
CA ARG A 66 26.42 15.48 7.02
C ARG A 66 26.08 15.56 5.54
N THR A 67 26.97 16.07 4.69
CA THR A 67 26.72 16.20 3.24
C THR A 67 26.37 14.86 2.57
N LEU A 68 27.06 13.77 2.91
CA LEU A 68 26.82 12.46 2.31
C LEU A 68 25.54 11.80 2.84
N ALA A 69 25.32 11.83 4.16
CA ALA A 69 24.22 11.12 4.80
C ALA A 69 22.87 11.85 4.65
N PHE A 70 22.88 13.18 4.48
CA PHE A 70 21.67 13.99 4.40
C PHE A 70 20.69 13.48 3.34
N LYS A 71 21.18 13.19 2.12
CA LYS A 71 20.34 12.64 1.04
C LYS A 71 19.72 11.28 1.39
N HIS A 72 20.44 10.45 2.15
CA HIS A 72 19.98 9.10 2.53
C HIS A 72 18.94 9.16 3.64
N PHE A 73 19.13 10.03 4.63
CA PHE A 73 18.19 10.21 5.74
C PHE A 73 16.80 10.67 5.28
N TYR A 74 16.73 11.46 4.22
CA TYR A 74 15.47 11.97 3.69
C TYR A 74 14.90 11.12 2.55
N ARG A 75 15.66 10.18 1.98
CA ARG A 75 15.21 9.33 0.87
C ARG A 75 13.91 8.59 1.19
N TYR A 76 13.78 8.09 2.41
CA TYR A 76 12.61 7.38 2.92
C TYR A 76 12.09 8.10 4.15
N SER A 77 11.05 8.91 3.97
CA SER A 77 10.50 9.75 5.04
C SER A 77 9.26 9.11 5.62
N LEU A 78 9.31 8.71 6.90
CA LEU A 78 8.13 8.34 7.67
C LEU A 78 7.54 9.57 8.35
N ILE A 79 6.27 9.84 8.09
CA ILE A 79 5.48 10.96 8.60
C ILE A 79 4.48 10.40 9.61
N CYS A 80 4.65 10.79 10.86
CA CYS A 80 3.65 10.67 11.91
C CYS A 80 3.06 12.04 12.28
N GLU A 81 1.91 12.06 12.95
CA GLU A 81 1.15 13.26 13.34
C GLU A 81 2.01 14.38 13.92
N ARG A 82 2.92 14.06 14.86
CA ARG A 82 3.77 15.06 15.52
C ARG A 82 4.94 15.54 14.66
N SER A 83 5.34 14.75 13.67
CA SER A 83 6.50 15.05 12.82
C SER A 83 6.14 15.85 11.58
N ILE A 84 4.86 15.87 11.19
CA ILE A 84 4.44 16.41 9.90
C ILE A 84 4.67 17.92 9.79
N SER A 85 4.27 18.69 10.81
CA SER A 85 4.49 20.14 10.86
C SER A 85 5.99 20.48 10.93
N ARG A 86 6.77 19.74 11.72
CA ARG A 86 8.24 19.92 11.78
C ARG A 86 8.90 19.64 10.44
N LEU A 87 8.45 18.61 9.73
CA LEU A 87 8.95 18.28 8.40
C LEU A 87 8.60 19.38 7.38
N CYS A 88 7.37 19.91 7.42
CA CYS A 88 6.98 21.06 6.61
C CYS A 88 7.88 22.26 6.88
N SER A 89 7.98 22.71 8.14
CA SER A 89 8.84 23.84 8.51
C SER A 89 10.28 23.62 8.04
N HIS A 90 10.82 22.43 8.20
CA HIS A 90 12.18 22.12 7.74
C HIS A 90 12.31 22.13 6.21
N ILE A 91 11.31 21.66 5.46
CA ILE A 91 11.30 21.76 3.99
C ILE A 91 11.12 23.21 3.52
N LEU A 92 10.39 24.04 4.29
CA LEU A 92 10.25 25.47 4.01
C LEU A 92 11.59 26.20 4.22
N GLU A 93 12.30 25.87 5.30
CA GLU A 93 13.62 26.42 5.64
C GLU A 93 14.73 25.88 4.72
N GLU A 94 14.68 24.59 4.35
CA GLU A 94 15.69 23.90 3.56
C GLU A 94 15.04 23.13 2.38
N PRO A 95 14.65 23.81 1.29
CA PRO A 95 13.92 23.20 0.17
C PRO A 95 14.63 22.02 -0.50
N LEU A 96 15.97 21.97 -0.44
CA LEU A 96 16.76 20.85 -0.95
C LEU A 96 16.37 19.51 -0.33
N VAL A 97 15.89 19.50 0.92
CA VAL A 97 15.40 18.30 1.61
C VAL A 97 14.34 17.58 0.79
N ALA A 98 13.38 18.31 0.21
CA ALA A 98 12.29 17.75 -0.57
C ALA A 98 12.79 16.99 -1.80
N THR A 99 13.87 17.46 -2.43
CA THR A 99 14.43 16.86 -3.65
C THR A 99 15.04 15.48 -3.41
N TYR A 100 15.47 15.18 -2.18
CA TYR A 100 16.03 13.88 -1.82
C TYR A 100 14.96 12.83 -1.51
N MET A 101 13.72 13.25 -1.23
CA MET A 101 12.67 12.36 -0.76
C MET A 101 12.03 11.58 -1.90
N ARG A 102 12.40 10.30 -2.01
CA ARG A 102 11.84 9.37 -3.00
C ARG A 102 10.63 8.60 -2.49
N SER A 103 10.51 8.44 -1.18
CA SER A 103 9.39 7.70 -0.59
C SER A 103 8.82 8.43 0.62
N ILE A 104 7.49 8.53 0.67
CA ILE A 104 6.74 9.05 1.82
C ILE A 104 5.87 7.94 2.40
N PHE A 105 6.24 7.62 3.64
CA PHE A 105 5.56 6.89 4.71
C PHE A 105 4.50 7.71 5.43
N VAL A 106 3.18 7.44 5.42
CA VAL A 106 2.23 8.19 6.27
C VAL A 106 1.51 7.29 7.25
N TYR A 107 1.84 7.39 8.53
CA TYR A 107 1.29 6.49 9.56
C TYR A 107 -0.24 6.62 9.71
N PRO A 108 -1.01 5.54 9.93
CA PRO A 108 -2.47 5.54 9.82
C PRO A 108 -3.23 6.18 10.99
N LEU A 109 -2.60 6.41 12.15
CA LEU A 109 -3.28 6.95 13.34
C LEU A 109 -3.59 8.46 13.27
N ILE A 110 -3.37 9.09 12.13
CA ILE A 110 -3.33 10.54 12.03
C ILE A 110 -4.73 11.08 11.70
N ARG A 111 -5.32 11.84 12.63
CA ARG A 111 -6.57 12.61 12.42
C ARG A 111 -6.33 14.02 11.87
N VAL A 112 -5.10 14.31 11.44
CA VAL A 112 -4.67 15.64 10.99
C VAL A 112 -5.19 15.92 9.58
N ASN A 113 -5.43 17.20 9.28
CA ASN A 113 -5.67 17.71 7.93
C ASN A 113 -4.43 17.53 7.02
N HIS A 114 -4.22 16.30 6.56
CA HIS A 114 -3.11 15.90 5.68
C HIS A 114 -3.05 16.71 4.39
N HIS A 115 -4.19 17.15 3.89
CA HIS A 115 -4.29 17.87 2.63
C HIS A 115 -3.45 19.16 2.62
N MET A 116 -3.45 19.95 3.70
CA MET A 116 -2.66 21.18 3.77
C MET A 116 -1.16 20.88 3.65
N VAL A 117 -0.69 19.87 4.36
CA VAL A 117 0.72 19.49 4.39
C VAL A 117 1.15 18.92 3.05
N PHE A 118 0.38 18.00 2.48
CA PHE A 118 0.72 17.43 1.19
C PHE A 118 0.70 18.47 0.08
N ASN A 119 -0.22 19.44 0.11
CA ASN A 119 -0.24 20.54 -0.84
C ASN A 119 0.99 21.47 -0.70
N GLU A 120 1.64 21.54 0.46
CA GLU A 120 2.91 22.28 0.61
C GLU A 120 4.13 21.45 0.19
N ILE A 121 4.11 20.16 0.54
CA ILE A 121 5.25 19.27 0.39
C ILE A 121 5.39 18.73 -1.03
N ILE A 122 4.29 18.31 -1.64
CA ILE A 122 4.29 17.56 -2.90
C ILE A 122 4.71 18.44 -4.09
N PRO A 123 4.25 19.69 -4.24
CA PRO A 123 4.65 20.54 -5.35
C PRO A 123 6.15 20.76 -5.48
N ARG A 124 6.92 20.52 -4.42
CA ARG A 124 8.37 20.70 -4.38
C ARG A 124 9.16 19.43 -4.73
N ARG A 125 8.49 18.34 -5.16
CA ARG A 125 9.10 17.02 -5.35
C ARG A 125 8.89 16.49 -6.76
N THR A 126 9.94 16.55 -7.56
CA THR A 126 9.92 16.05 -8.95
C THR A 126 10.28 14.57 -9.09
N CYS A 127 10.75 13.92 -8.02
CA CYS A 127 11.30 12.56 -8.06
C CYS A 127 10.67 11.62 -7.03
N LEU A 128 9.41 11.88 -6.64
CA LEU A 128 8.69 11.02 -5.71
C LEU A 128 8.33 9.71 -6.42
N VAL A 129 8.82 8.59 -5.88
CA VAL A 129 8.64 7.24 -6.40
C VAL A 129 7.53 6.51 -5.66
N ARG A 130 7.40 6.74 -4.35
CA ARG A 130 6.42 6.04 -3.51
C ARG A 130 5.72 7.00 -2.58
N LEU A 131 4.40 7.00 -2.62
CA LEU A 131 3.55 7.63 -1.64
C LEU A 131 2.63 6.56 -1.06
N SER A 132 2.88 6.18 0.19
CA SER A 132 2.11 5.14 0.85
C SER A 132 1.72 5.57 2.26
N ALA A 133 0.50 5.29 2.68
CA ALA A 133 0.20 5.07 4.08
C ALA A 133 0.25 3.56 4.35
N PRO A 134 0.61 3.11 5.57
CA PRO A 134 0.31 1.77 6.02
C PRO A 134 -1.21 1.64 6.09
N ALA A 135 -1.81 1.18 5.00
CA ALA A 135 -3.24 0.87 4.94
C ALA A 135 -3.54 -0.52 5.51
N ASP A 136 -2.66 -1.05 6.38
CA ASP A 136 -2.10 -2.40 6.27
C ASP A 136 -1.06 -2.48 5.14
N THR A 137 0.22 -2.40 5.49
CA THR A 137 1.29 -2.91 4.64
C THR A 137 0.97 -4.36 4.31
N ALA A 138 0.56 -4.55 3.06
CA ALA A 138 0.75 -5.79 2.34
C ALA A 138 2.24 -6.20 2.38
N PHE A 139 2.48 -7.51 2.28
CA PHE A 139 3.70 -8.20 1.82
C PHE A 139 4.57 -9.00 2.79
N HIS A 140 4.15 -9.28 4.03
CA HIS A 140 4.61 -10.52 4.65
C HIS A 140 3.52 -11.61 4.51
N PRO A 141 3.78 -12.73 3.81
CA PRO A 141 2.93 -13.91 3.97
C PRO A 141 2.84 -14.31 5.44
N GLU A 142 3.86 -14.03 6.26
CA GLU A 142 3.96 -14.60 7.61
C GLU A 142 3.36 -13.77 8.76
N THR A 143 3.05 -12.47 8.61
CA THR A 143 2.86 -11.62 9.81
C THR A 143 1.56 -10.82 9.98
N ASN A 144 0.50 -10.89 9.14
CA ASN A 144 -0.68 -10.07 9.48
C ASN A 144 -2.09 -10.64 9.24
N LYS A 145 -2.90 -10.48 10.29
CA LYS A 145 -4.15 -11.15 10.63
C LYS A 145 -5.39 -10.72 9.82
N SER A 146 -5.24 -10.14 8.63
CA SER A 146 -6.35 -9.82 7.72
C SER A 146 -5.88 -9.01 6.51
N PHE A 147 -5.60 -9.67 5.37
CA PHE A 147 -5.17 -8.99 4.13
C PHE A 147 -6.22 -8.06 3.48
N LEU A 148 -7.44 -8.02 4.02
CA LEU A 148 -8.58 -7.29 3.46
C LEU A 148 -9.36 -6.55 4.55
N ARG A 149 -8.66 -5.93 5.52
CA ARG A 149 -9.36 -4.93 6.34
C ARG A 149 -9.97 -3.92 5.38
N SER A 150 -11.24 -3.60 5.62
CA SER A 150 -11.81 -2.37 5.08
C SER A 150 -10.82 -1.25 5.41
N PRO A 151 -10.47 -0.37 4.46
CA PRO A 151 -9.51 0.72 4.64
C PRO A 151 -10.02 1.82 5.58
N ILE A 152 -10.41 1.43 6.80
CA ILE A 152 -10.81 2.32 7.91
C ILE A 152 -9.62 3.21 8.34
N HIS A 153 -8.43 2.95 7.80
CA HIS A 153 -7.18 3.63 8.12
C HIS A 153 -6.52 4.34 6.93
N CYS A 154 -7.24 4.53 5.82
CA CYS A 154 -6.72 5.35 4.72
C CYS A 154 -6.64 6.83 5.14
N ALA A 155 -5.48 7.45 4.90
CA ALA A 155 -5.33 8.88 5.14
C ALA A 155 -6.15 9.68 4.10
N PRO A 156 -7.09 10.55 4.53
CA PRO A 156 -7.94 11.26 3.59
C PRO A 156 -7.15 12.33 2.83
N LEU A 157 -7.24 12.32 1.51
CA LEU A 157 -6.70 13.34 0.61
C LEU A 157 -7.83 14.06 -0.13
N ASP A 158 -7.65 15.35 -0.40
CA ASP A 158 -8.53 16.04 -1.33
C ASP A 158 -8.09 15.77 -2.78
N PHE A 159 -8.97 16.08 -3.73
CA PHE A 159 -8.68 15.87 -5.15
C PHE A 159 -7.60 16.82 -5.68
N SER A 160 -7.45 18.02 -5.09
CA SER A 160 -6.36 18.95 -5.41
C SER A 160 -4.98 18.38 -5.06
N THR A 161 -4.89 17.58 -4.00
CA THR A 161 -3.66 16.88 -3.63
C THR A 161 -3.30 15.87 -4.71
N LEU A 162 -4.29 15.15 -5.26
CA LEU A 162 -4.07 14.26 -6.40
C LEU A 162 -3.57 15.02 -7.63
N GLU A 163 -4.16 16.17 -7.93
CA GLU A 163 -3.72 17.05 -9.03
C GLU A 163 -2.27 17.51 -8.82
N ALA A 164 -1.89 17.89 -7.60
CA ALA A 164 -0.52 18.26 -7.26
C ALA A 164 0.46 17.08 -7.39
N ILE A 165 0.08 15.88 -6.93
CA ILE A 165 0.85 14.64 -7.10
C ILE A 165 1.06 14.36 -8.58
N ALA A 166 -0.02 14.39 -9.35
CA ALA A 166 0.00 14.13 -10.79
C ALA A 166 0.93 15.12 -11.51
N ALA A 167 0.84 16.40 -11.20
CA ALA A 167 1.64 17.45 -11.83
C ALA A 167 3.14 17.33 -11.53
N THR A 168 3.52 16.83 -10.36
CA THR A 168 4.92 16.88 -9.88
C THR A 168 5.62 15.54 -9.89
N ALA A 169 4.91 14.49 -9.50
CA ALA A 169 5.42 13.14 -9.37
C ALA A 169 4.83 12.18 -10.41
N GLY A 170 3.87 12.62 -11.23
CA GLY A 170 3.19 11.78 -12.23
C GLY A 170 4.14 10.86 -13.01
N PRO A 171 5.19 11.40 -13.63
CA PRO A 171 6.13 10.60 -14.44
C PRO A 171 7.04 9.65 -13.66
N THR A 172 7.18 9.81 -12.34
CA THR A 172 8.13 9.04 -11.51
C THR A 172 7.47 8.15 -10.46
N LEU A 173 6.19 8.38 -10.17
CA LEU A 173 5.48 7.68 -9.11
C LEU A 173 5.22 6.23 -9.55
N GLU A 174 5.73 5.28 -8.77
CA GLU A 174 5.57 3.84 -8.96
C GLU A 174 4.49 3.26 -8.03
N VAL A 175 4.29 3.87 -6.86
CA VAL A 175 3.36 3.39 -5.83
C VAL A 175 2.52 4.53 -5.27
N LEU A 176 1.20 4.38 -5.32
CA LEU A 176 0.22 5.25 -4.64
C LEU A 176 -0.76 4.36 -3.86
N SER A 177 -0.63 4.31 -2.54
CA SER A 177 -1.43 3.41 -1.71
C SER A 177 -1.78 3.93 -0.32
N GLY A 178 -2.91 3.49 0.23
CA GLY A 178 -3.32 3.84 1.60
C GLY A 178 -3.91 5.23 1.79
N PHE A 179 -4.40 5.81 0.70
CA PHE A 179 -5.11 7.09 0.74
C PHE A 179 -6.54 6.90 0.24
N SER A 180 -7.47 7.63 0.85
CA SER A 180 -8.85 7.74 0.40
C SER A 180 -9.09 9.16 -0.06
N PHE A 181 -9.68 9.35 -1.25
CA PHE A 181 -9.99 10.68 -1.74
C PHE A 181 -11.36 11.11 -1.24
N ILE A 182 -11.37 12.22 -0.49
CA ILE A 182 -12.57 12.84 0.08
C ILE A 182 -13.62 13.01 -1.01
N ARG A 183 -14.86 12.60 -0.70
CA ARG A 183 -15.97 12.66 -1.65
C ARG A 183 -16.21 14.10 -2.09
N SER A 184 -16.09 14.34 -3.39
CA SER A 184 -16.51 15.58 -4.03
C SER A 184 -18.01 15.52 -4.36
N PRO A 185 -18.77 16.62 -4.17
CA PRO A 185 -20.18 16.69 -4.54
C PRO A 185 -20.38 16.66 -6.06
N SER A 186 -19.40 17.17 -6.82
CA SER A 186 -19.39 17.19 -8.28
C SER A 186 -18.40 16.17 -8.86
N PRO A 187 -18.66 15.61 -10.05
CA PRO A 187 -17.71 14.76 -10.76
C PRO A 187 -16.38 15.48 -11.02
N ARG A 188 -15.26 14.78 -10.87
CA ARG A 188 -13.89 15.31 -11.06
C ARG A 188 -13.27 14.81 -12.36
N PRO A 189 -12.39 15.59 -13.01
CA PRO A 189 -11.73 15.13 -14.24
C PRO A 189 -10.83 13.93 -13.98
N ALA A 190 -10.80 12.97 -14.92
CA ALA A 190 -9.87 11.84 -14.84
C ALA A 190 -8.42 12.19 -15.20
N ALA A 191 -8.17 13.38 -15.75
CA ALA A 191 -6.86 13.80 -16.28
C ALA A 191 -5.66 13.57 -15.32
N PRO A 192 -5.77 13.82 -14.00
CA PRO A 192 -4.65 13.57 -13.08
C PRO A 192 -4.19 12.12 -13.01
N LEU A 193 -5.07 11.16 -13.33
CA LEU A 193 -4.71 9.74 -13.36
C LEU A 193 -3.91 9.36 -14.62
N LEU A 194 -4.07 10.13 -15.71
CA LEU A 194 -3.53 9.76 -17.01
C LEU A 194 -2.04 10.09 -17.16
N VAL A 195 -1.47 10.88 -16.26
CA VAL A 195 -0.05 11.29 -16.30
C VAL A 195 0.87 10.33 -15.56
N PHE A 196 0.32 9.30 -14.89
CA PHE A 196 1.10 8.31 -14.17
C PHE A 196 1.72 7.27 -15.13
N THR A 197 2.88 7.60 -15.70
CA THR A 197 3.52 6.75 -16.73
C THR A 197 4.32 5.57 -16.18
N THR A 198 4.66 5.60 -14.89
CA THR A 198 5.49 4.57 -14.22
C THR A 198 4.78 3.86 -13.08
N ILE A 199 3.50 4.14 -12.84
CA ILE A 199 2.78 3.55 -11.70
C ILE A 199 2.63 2.04 -11.90
N ARG A 200 3.03 1.29 -10.88
CA ARG A 200 2.98 -0.18 -10.83
C ARG A 200 1.94 -0.66 -9.82
N HIS A 201 1.77 0.09 -8.72
CA HIS A 201 0.83 -0.24 -7.67
C HIS A 201 -0.08 0.95 -7.37
N LEU A 202 -1.38 0.75 -7.59
CA LEU A 202 -2.40 1.76 -7.33
C LEU A 202 -3.45 1.20 -6.39
N ALA A 203 -3.58 1.80 -5.20
CA ALA A 203 -4.77 1.62 -4.37
C ALA A 203 -5.68 2.84 -4.53
N TRP A 204 -6.90 2.57 -4.98
CA TRP A 204 -7.88 3.59 -5.27
C TRP A 204 -9.11 3.44 -4.38
N GLU A 205 -9.39 4.49 -3.61
CA GLU A 205 -10.56 4.59 -2.77
C GLU A 205 -11.18 5.98 -2.89
N THR A 206 -12.32 6.09 -3.58
CA THR A 206 -13.10 7.33 -3.57
C THR A 206 -14.56 7.13 -3.96
N ALA A 207 -15.46 7.77 -3.22
CA ALA A 207 -16.86 7.87 -3.62
C ALA A 207 -17.11 8.93 -4.71
N THR A 208 -16.07 9.67 -5.14
CA THR A 208 -16.16 10.70 -6.18
C THR A 208 -16.31 10.08 -7.57
N ARG A 209 -17.26 10.58 -8.36
CA ARG A 209 -17.40 10.21 -9.77
C ARG A 209 -16.30 10.85 -10.61
N LEU A 210 -15.76 10.11 -11.58
CA LEU A 210 -14.84 10.62 -12.57
C LEU A 210 -15.58 11.00 -13.86
N ARG A 211 -15.27 12.18 -14.40
CA ARG A 211 -15.77 12.70 -15.67
C ARG A 211 -14.69 12.55 -16.73
N PHE A 212 -15.01 11.79 -17.77
CA PHE A 212 -14.17 11.60 -18.94
C PHE A 212 -15.00 11.28 -20.18
N LYS A 213 -14.37 11.40 -21.35
CA LYS A 213 -14.94 10.93 -22.62
C LYS A 213 -14.10 9.71 -23.04
N PRO A 214 -14.68 8.51 -23.23
CA PRO A 214 -13.91 7.30 -23.56
C PRO A 214 -12.94 7.47 -24.72
N LYS A 215 -13.36 8.17 -25.78
CA LYS A 215 -12.54 8.47 -26.97
C LYS A 215 -11.31 9.35 -26.70
N ASN A 216 -11.26 10.04 -25.56
CA ASN A 216 -10.14 10.92 -25.19
C ASN A 216 -9.19 10.24 -24.19
N ILE A 217 -9.43 8.99 -23.80
CA ILE A 217 -8.56 8.26 -22.88
C ILE A 217 -7.45 7.59 -23.69
N PRO A 218 -6.16 7.89 -23.44
CA PRO A 218 -5.06 7.17 -24.07
C PRO A 218 -5.13 5.70 -23.69
N ARG A 219 -5.04 4.80 -24.67
CA ARG A 219 -5.11 3.36 -24.43
C ARG A 219 -3.94 2.85 -23.61
N ASP A 220 -2.77 3.46 -23.76
CA ASP A 220 -1.54 3.09 -23.06
C ASP A 220 -1.34 3.82 -21.72
N ALA A 221 -2.35 4.60 -21.27
CA ALA A 221 -2.35 5.16 -19.92
C ALA A 221 -2.25 4.01 -18.90
N LEU A 222 -1.39 4.16 -17.90
CA LEU A 222 -1.16 3.16 -16.86
C LEU A 222 -0.65 1.80 -17.38
N ARG A 223 0.05 1.75 -18.53
CA ARG A 223 0.56 0.49 -19.12
C ARG A 223 1.44 -0.35 -18.18
N THR A 224 2.11 0.29 -17.22
CA THR A 224 3.00 -0.35 -16.22
C THR A 224 2.27 -0.84 -14.97
N LEU A 225 0.95 -0.65 -14.88
CA LEU A 225 0.19 -1.00 -13.69
C LEU A 225 0.13 -2.52 -13.53
N GLU A 226 0.75 -3.02 -12.46
CA GLU A 226 0.84 -4.45 -12.12
C GLU A 226 -0.21 -4.89 -11.10
N SER A 227 -0.52 -3.99 -10.16
CA SER A 227 -1.44 -4.26 -9.06
C SER A 227 -2.43 -3.12 -8.84
N LEU A 228 -3.71 -3.49 -8.78
CA LEU A 228 -4.81 -2.60 -8.48
C LEU A 228 -5.54 -3.03 -7.21
N THR A 229 -5.66 -2.14 -6.24
CA THR A 229 -6.58 -2.27 -5.10
C THR A 229 -7.76 -1.35 -5.30
N TYR A 230 -8.96 -1.90 -5.44
CA TYR A 230 -10.20 -1.16 -5.67
C TYR A 230 -11.12 -1.24 -4.45
N ALA A 231 -11.06 -0.23 -3.57
CA ALA A 231 -11.83 -0.20 -2.33
C ALA A 231 -12.91 0.88 -2.36
N SER A 232 -14.14 0.55 -1.93
CA SER A 232 -15.25 1.50 -1.67
C SER A 232 -15.42 2.63 -2.69
N SER A 233 -15.16 2.32 -3.96
CA SER A 233 -15.03 3.32 -5.01
C SER A 233 -16.30 3.42 -5.86
N ASN A 234 -16.46 4.55 -6.53
CA ASN A 234 -17.48 4.70 -7.55
C ASN A 234 -17.07 3.94 -8.84
N ASP A 235 -18.07 3.35 -9.50
CA ASP A 235 -17.97 2.53 -10.72
C ASP A 235 -17.27 3.25 -11.89
N THR A 236 -17.40 4.57 -12.00
CA THR A 236 -16.75 5.36 -13.07
C THR A 236 -15.24 5.20 -13.13
N PHE A 237 -14.57 4.84 -12.02
CA PHE A 237 -13.14 4.56 -12.05
C PHE A 237 -12.82 3.25 -12.79
N LEU A 238 -13.60 2.19 -12.58
CA LEU A 238 -13.40 0.95 -13.33
C LEU A 238 -13.78 1.13 -14.81
N THR A 239 -14.84 1.88 -15.10
CA THR A 239 -15.19 2.25 -16.48
C THR A 239 -14.08 3.06 -17.16
N LEU A 240 -13.35 3.91 -16.43
CA LEU A 240 -12.18 4.60 -16.94
C LEU A 240 -11.07 3.60 -17.31
N LEU A 241 -10.76 2.66 -16.41
CA LEU A 241 -9.75 1.64 -16.67
C LEU A 241 -10.14 0.69 -17.81
N GLU A 242 -11.43 0.40 -17.99
CA GLU A 242 -11.95 -0.34 -19.14
C GLU A 242 -11.69 0.35 -20.48
N CYS A 243 -11.42 1.67 -20.50
CA CYS A 243 -11.02 2.38 -21.71
C CYS A 243 -9.52 2.19 -22.05
N MET A 244 -8.73 1.63 -21.14
CA MET A 244 -7.27 1.48 -21.25
C MET A 244 -6.88 0.03 -21.52
N ASP A 245 -5.66 -0.16 -22.03
CA ASP A 245 -4.99 -1.44 -22.15
C ASP A 245 -3.95 -1.52 -21.03
N LEU A 246 -4.17 -2.44 -20.08
CA LEU A 246 -3.35 -2.57 -18.87
C LEU A 246 -2.44 -3.81 -18.93
N PRO A 247 -1.52 -3.96 -19.90
CA PRO A 247 -0.87 -5.23 -20.21
C PRO A 247 -0.10 -5.84 -19.03
N ALA A 248 0.44 -5.02 -18.13
CA ALA A 248 1.17 -5.48 -16.94
C ALA A 248 0.26 -5.93 -15.79
N LEU A 249 -1.06 -5.68 -15.84
CA LEU A 249 -1.94 -5.93 -14.71
C LEU A 249 -2.15 -7.43 -14.50
N HIS A 250 -1.67 -7.93 -13.36
CA HIS A 250 -1.80 -9.34 -12.99
C HIS A 250 -2.33 -9.55 -11.56
N THR A 251 -2.42 -8.48 -10.74
CA THR A 251 -2.92 -8.54 -9.36
C THR A 251 -4.11 -7.62 -9.13
N ILE A 252 -5.21 -8.14 -8.62
CA ILE A 252 -6.38 -7.36 -8.21
C ILE A 252 -6.77 -7.64 -6.76
N VAL A 253 -7.06 -6.58 -6.02
CA VAL A 253 -7.59 -6.63 -4.65
C VAL A 253 -8.95 -5.94 -4.63
N ILE A 254 -10.00 -6.69 -4.31
CA ILE A 254 -11.38 -6.23 -4.17
C ILE A 254 -11.83 -6.53 -2.72
N PRO A 255 -11.57 -5.61 -1.77
CA PRO A 255 -12.05 -5.76 -0.41
C PRO A 255 -13.57 -5.72 -0.32
N LYS A 256 -14.11 -5.94 0.88
CA LYS A 256 -15.53 -5.78 1.15
C LYS A 256 -16.00 -4.39 0.76
N SER A 257 -16.73 -4.29 -0.36
CA SER A 257 -17.46 -3.09 -0.70
C SER A 257 -18.95 -3.41 -0.77
N GLN A 258 -19.76 -2.44 -0.34
CA GLN A 258 -21.21 -2.49 -0.53
C GLN A 258 -21.59 -2.36 -2.02
N LYS A 259 -20.66 -1.93 -2.88
CA LYS A 259 -20.87 -1.70 -4.31
C LYS A 259 -19.76 -2.36 -5.13
N LYS A 260 -20.11 -3.45 -5.81
CA LYS A 260 -19.25 -4.16 -6.77
C LYS A 260 -19.61 -3.82 -8.23
N GLU A 261 -20.30 -2.69 -8.43
CA GLU A 261 -20.66 -2.17 -9.75
C GLU A 261 -19.38 -1.94 -10.57
N GLY A 262 -19.41 -2.30 -11.85
CA GLY A 262 -18.27 -2.19 -12.77
C GLY A 262 -17.22 -3.33 -12.66
N VAL A 263 -17.11 -4.02 -11.53
CA VAL A 263 -16.07 -5.08 -11.35
C VAL A 263 -16.22 -6.20 -12.37
N HIS A 264 -17.45 -6.61 -12.67
CA HIS A 264 -17.70 -7.66 -13.68
C HIS A 264 -17.24 -7.20 -15.07
N SER A 265 -17.65 -6.02 -15.54
CA SER A 265 -17.26 -5.48 -16.85
C SER A 265 -15.74 -5.34 -16.97
N PHE A 266 -15.11 -4.80 -15.92
CA PHE A 266 -13.65 -4.67 -15.84
C PHE A 266 -12.94 -6.01 -15.96
N LEU A 267 -13.41 -7.04 -15.23
CA LEU A 267 -12.85 -8.38 -15.28
C LEU A 267 -13.17 -9.12 -16.58
N GLN A 268 -14.28 -8.84 -17.27
CA GLN A 268 -14.49 -9.35 -18.63
C GLN A 268 -13.40 -8.88 -19.59
N LYS A 269 -12.98 -7.61 -19.48
CA LYS A 269 -11.93 -7.06 -20.34
C LYS A 269 -10.53 -7.52 -19.92
N HIS A 270 -10.24 -7.54 -18.62
CA HIS A 270 -8.86 -7.69 -18.11
C HIS A 270 -8.61 -8.96 -17.30
N GLY A 271 -9.62 -9.75 -16.97
CA GLY A 271 -9.51 -10.90 -16.08
C GLY A 271 -8.62 -12.02 -16.61
N HIS A 272 -8.53 -12.21 -17.93
CA HIS A 272 -7.73 -13.28 -18.56
C HIS A 272 -6.23 -13.27 -18.24
N LYS A 273 -5.67 -12.15 -17.77
CA LYS A 273 -4.25 -11.99 -17.37
C LYS A 273 -4.05 -11.92 -15.85
N ILE A 274 -5.13 -11.95 -15.08
CA ILE A 274 -5.06 -11.86 -13.62
C ILE A 274 -4.60 -13.20 -13.06
N THR A 275 -3.44 -13.20 -12.44
CA THR A 275 -2.83 -14.39 -11.80
C THR A 275 -3.05 -14.38 -10.30
N THR A 276 -3.29 -13.22 -9.69
CA THR A 276 -3.54 -13.05 -8.26
C THR A 276 -4.81 -12.24 -8.01
N LEU A 277 -5.77 -12.84 -7.30
CA LEU A 277 -7.03 -12.21 -6.93
C LEU A 277 -7.20 -12.25 -5.42
N LYS A 278 -7.52 -11.11 -4.80
CA LYS A 278 -7.81 -11.01 -3.36
C LYS A 278 -9.23 -10.49 -3.14
N VAL A 279 -10.08 -11.26 -2.45
CA VAL A 279 -11.51 -10.98 -2.27
C VAL A 279 -12.01 -11.34 -0.87
N GLU A 280 -13.04 -10.66 -0.35
CA GLU A 280 -13.60 -10.96 0.99
C GLU A 280 -14.59 -12.16 1.01
N ALA A 281 -14.85 -12.73 -0.15
CA ALA A 281 -15.54 -14.01 -0.31
C ALA A 281 -15.31 -14.43 -1.76
N THR A 282 -15.34 -15.74 -2.00
CA THR A 282 -15.47 -16.29 -3.35
C THR A 282 -16.68 -15.64 -4.01
N SER A 283 -16.37 -14.85 -5.04
CA SER A 283 -17.33 -14.04 -5.79
C SER A 283 -17.43 -14.60 -7.18
N LYS A 284 -18.42 -14.12 -7.94
CA LYS A 284 -18.72 -14.56 -9.32
C LYS A 284 -17.67 -14.15 -10.36
N PHE A 285 -16.42 -14.04 -9.93
CA PHE A 285 -15.29 -13.46 -10.66
C PHE A 285 -14.29 -14.52 -11.07
N LEU A 286 -14.37 -15.74 -10.53
CA LEU A 286 -13.41 -16.81 -10.84
C LEU A 286 -13.49 -17.20 -12.32
N ALA A 287 -14.71 -17.32 -12.86
CA ALA A 287 -14.91 -17.62 -14.28
C ALA A 287 -14.31 -16.55 -15.22
N LEU A 288 -14.15 -15.31 -14.75
CA LEU A 288 -13.58 -14.20 -15.51
C LEU A 288 -12.05 -14.16 -15.45
N CYS A 289 -11.44 -14.91 -14.53
CA CYS A 289 -10.00 -14.91 -14.30
C CYS A 289 -9.37 -16.29 -14.58
N PRO A 290 -9.45 -16.82 -15.83
CA PRO A 290 -9.04 -18.20 -16.12
C PRO A 290 -7.56 -18.52 -15.84
N SER A 291 -6.70 -17.50 -15.79
CA SER A 291 -5.26 -17.63 -15.52
C SER A 291 -4.90 -17.52 -14.03
N LEU A 292 -5.88 -17.62 -13.14
CA LEU A 292 -5.68 -17.42 -11.72
C LEU A 292 -4.78 -18.49 -11.10
N SER A 293 -3.63 -18.08 -10.57
CA SER A 293 -2.70 -18.95 -9.85
C SER A 293 -2.85 -18.89 -8.33
N ILE A 294 -3.28 -17.74 -7.79
CA ILE A 294 -3.39 -17.54 -6.35
C ILE A 294 -4.69 -16.79 -6.05
N LEU A 295 -5.54 -17.40 -5.22
CA LEU A 295 -6.76 -16.79 -4.71
C LEU A 295 -6.61 -16.51 -3.21
N TYR A 296 -6.66 -15.24 -2.81
CA TYR A 296 -6.75 -14.84 -1.41
C TYR A 296 -8.21 -14.58 -1.05
N ILE A 297 -8.67 -15.22 0.02
CA ILE A 297 -10.02 -15.04 0.58
C ILE A 297 -9.86 -14.57 2.02
N SER A 298 -10.43 -13.41 2.36
CA SER A 298 -10.61 -13.04 3.77
C SER A 298 -12.03 -13.35 4.19
N GLY A 299 -12.24 -13.93 5.38
CA GLY A 299 -13.59 -14.27 5.83
C GLY A 299 -14.05 -15.66 5.38
N PRO A 300 -15.32 -16.04 5.64
CA PRO A 300 -15.80 -17.39 5.39
C PRO A 300 -15.88 -17.66 3.87
N PRO A 301 -15.14 -18.65 3.34
CA PRO A 301 -15.17 -18.98 1.94
C PRO A 301 -16.51 -19.63 1.58
N THR A 302 -17.08 -19.24 0.45
CA THR A 302 -18.29 -19.86 -0.13
C THR A 302 -17.91 -20.46 -1.48
N PHE A 303 -17.26 -21.62 -1.48
CA PHE A 303 -16.80 -22.29 -2.71
C PHE A 303 -18.00 -22.69 -3.58
N GLN A 304 -18.44 -21.78 -4.46
CA GLN A 304 -19.62 -21.95 -5.30
C GLN A 304 -19.27 -22.06 -6.78
N GLU A 305 -18.13 -21.49 -7.20
CA GLU A 305 -17.73 -21.47 -8.60
C GLU A 305 -16.49 -22.34 -8.83
N PRO A 306 -16.57 -23.31 -9.76
CA PRO A 306 -15.44 -24.15 -10.10
C PRO A 306 -14.37 -23.33 -10.82
N HIS A 307 -13.11 -23.68 -10.61
CA HIS A 307 -11.98 -23.12 -11.35
C HIS A 307 -10.98 -24.23 -11.69
N LYS A 308 -10.85 -24.53 -12.99
CA LYS A 308 -10.08 -25.68 -13.48
C LYS A 308 -8.58 -25.57 -13.23
N GLY A 309 -8.03 -24.36 -13.20
CA GLY A 309 -6.59 -24.11 -13.18
C GLY A 309 -6.04 -23.48 -11.91
N LEU A 310 -6.79 -23.42 -10.80
CA LEU A 310 -6.36 -22.72 -9.58
C LEU A 310 -5.54 -23.66 -8.67
N PRO A 311 -4.22 -23.47 -8.52
CA PRO A 311 -3.38 -24.36 -7.72
C PRO A 311 -3.31 -23.98 -6.24
N LYS A 312 -3.57 -22.71 -5.89
CA LYS A 312 -3.35 -22.19 -4.53
C LYS A 312 -4.48 -21.31 -4.04
N ILE A 313 -4.99 -21.63 -2.86
CA ILE A 313 -5.93 -20.81 -2.12
C ILE A 313 -5.28 -20.37 -0.80
N ILE A 314 -5.45 -19.10 -0.46
CA ILE A 314 -4.97 -18.51 0.77
C ILE A 314 -6.17 -17.96 1.53
N LEU A 315 -6.43 -18.51 2.71
CA LEU A 315 -7.51 -18.12 3.58
C LEU A 315 -6.96 -17.27 4.73
N SER A 316 -7.60 -16.14 5.00
CA SER A 316 -7.26 -15.25 6.12
C SER A 316 -8.47 -15.06 7.01
N TYR A 317 -8.39 -15.58 8.23
CA TYR A 317 -9.47 -15.49 9.21
C TYR A 317 -9.19 -14.44 10.27
N GLN A 318 -10.25 -13.77 10.71
CA GLN A 318 -10.23 -12.94 11.91
C GLN A 318 -10.98 -13.68 13.02
N GLU A 319 -10.24 -14.22 14.00
CA GLU A 319 -10.77 -14.92 15.18
C GLU A 319 -11.83 -14.10 15.92
N SER A 320 -11.68 -12.77 15.99
CA SER A 320 -12.57 -11.89 16.76
C SER A 320 -14.02 -11.84 16.26
N ARG A 321 -14.31 -12.37 15.06
CA ARG A 321 -15.66 -12.35 14.46
C ARG A 321 -16.33 -13.72 14.40
N ILE A 322 -15.61 -14.80 14.68
CA ILE A 322 -16.10 -16.16 14.45
C ILE A 322 -16.32 -16.82 15.82
N LYS A 323 -17.53 -16.64 16.37
CA LYS A 323 -18.08 -17.52 17.42
C LYS A 323 -18.63 -18.83 16.85
N GLN A 324 -18.64 -18.99 15.52
CA GLN A 324 -19.18 -20.16 14.83
C GLN A 324 -18.10 -21.23 14.64
N LYS A 325 -18.48 -22.51 14.78
CA LYS A 325 -17.59 -23.62 14.43
C LYS A 325 -17.09 -23.41 13.00
N PHE A 326 -15.78 -23.37 12.87
CA PHE A 326 -15.13 -23.27 11.59
C PHE A 326 -15.32 -24.60 10.85
N GLU A 327 -16.12 -24.59 9.79
CA GLU A 327 -16.19 -25.68 8.80
C GLU A 327 -15.48 -25.19 7.53
N PRO A 328 -14.13 -25.27 7.47
CA PRO A 328 -13.29 -24.55 6.50
C PRO A 328 -13.68 -24.68 5.04
N LEU A 329 -14.35 -25.79 4.69
CA LEU A 329 -14.60 -26.22 3.33
C LEU A 329 -16.07 -26.61 3.11
N GLY A 330 -16.92 -26.49 4.13
CA GLY A 330 -18.28 -27.05 4.12
C GLY A 330 -18.31 -28.53 3.69
N THR A 331 -19.47 -28.99 3.23
CA THR A 331 -19.64 -30.29 2.56
C THR A 331 -19.26 -30.26 1.08
N ALA A 332 -18.74 -29.14 0.58
CA ALA A 332 -18.42 -28.99 -0.82
C ALA A 332 -17.21 -29.87 -1.17
N ASP A 333 -17.32 -30.65 -2.24
CA ASP A 333 -16.17 -31.35 -2.82
C ASP A 333 -15.26 -30.30 -3.50
N VAL A 334 -14.36 -29.74 -2.71
CA VAL A 334 -13.35 -28.77 -3.14
C VAL A 334 -12.50 -29.34 -4.27
N GLY A 335 -12.28 -30.66 -4.29
CA GLY A 335 -11.56 -31.34 -5.36
C GLY A 335 -12.33 -31.29 -6.69
N ALA A 336 -13.65 -31.50 -6.65
CA ALA A 336 -14.50 -31.38 -7.84
C ALA A 336 -14.57 -29.93 -8.37
N LEU A 337 -14.62 -28.93 -7.48
CA LEU A 337 -14.64 -27.52 -7.88
C LEU A 337 -13.28 -27.01 -8.37
N TYR A 338 -12.18 -27.50 -7.77
CA TYR A 338 -10.82 -27.02 -8.03
C TYR A 338 -9.87 -28.20 -8.30
N PRO A 339 -9.99 -28.87 -9.47
CA PRO A 339 -9.21 -30.09 -9.76
C PRO A 339 -7.69 -29.88 -9.81
N ALA A 340 -7.24 -28.65 -10.08
CA ALA A 340 -5.83 -28.28 -10.07
C ALA A 340 -5.31 -27.84 -8.69
N LEU A 341 -6.15 -27.77 -7.65
CA LEU A 341 -5.74 -27.30 -6.34
C LEU A 341 -4.67 -28.22 -5.73
N ARG A 342 -3.61 -27.61 -5.22
CA ARG A 342 -2.46 -28.29 -4.59
C ARG A 342 -2.18 -27.76 -3.19
N GLU A 343 -2.52 -26.50 -2.92
CA GLU A 343 -2.17 -25.84 -1.67
C GLU A 343 -3.32 -24.99 -1.14
N ILE A 344 -3.65 -25.19 0.13
CA ILE A 344 -4.49 -24.29 0.92
C ILE A 344 -3.64 -23.77 2.08
N GLN A 345 -3.37 -22.47 2.10
CA GLN A 345 -2.76 -21.82 3.25
C GLN A 345 -3.84 -21.17 4.10
N ILE A 346 -3.76 -21.34 5.42
CA ILE A 346 -4.71 -20.73 6.35
C ILE A 346 -3.92 -19.88 7.35
N TYR A 347 -4.18 -18.58 7.34
CA TYR A 347 -3.58 -17.63 8.27
C TYR A 347 -4.51 -17.35 9.45
N ALA A 348 -3.91 -17.20 10.63
CA ALA A 348 -4.59 -16.84 11.87
C ALA A 348 -5.73 -17.79 12.25
N ILE A 349 -5.47 -19.11 12.15
CA ILE A 349 -6.33 -20.15 12.71
C ILE A 349 -5.72 -20.65 14.02
N GLN A 350 -6.54 -20.74 15.07
CA GLN A 350 -6.20 -21.52 16.25
C GLN A 350 -6.35 -23.00 15.89
N TRP A 351 -5.26 -23.76 15.94
CA TRP A 351 -5.33 -25.20 15.76
C TRP A 351 -6.30 -25.79 16.79
N PRO A 352 -7.20 -26.72 16.39
CA PRO A 352 -8.07 -27.39 17.34
C PRO A 352 -7.22 -28.02 18.45
N THR A 353 -7.62 -27.78 19.70
CA THR A 353 -6.92 -28.31 20.89
C THR A 353 -7.37 -29.72 21.26
N ASN A 354 -8.36 -30.25 20.54
CA ASN A 354 -8.99 -31.52 20.85
C ASN A 354 -8.82 -32.41 19.62
N GLU A 355 -8.13 -33.55 19.79
CA GLU A 355 -7.90 -34.58 18.77
C GLU A 355 -9.17 -35.34 18.39
#